data_AF-A0A954LFP2-F1
#
_entry.id   AF-A0A954LFP2-F1
#
_cell.length_a   1.000
_cell.length_b   1.000
_cell.length_c   1.000
_cell.angle_alpha   90.00
_cell.angle_beta   90.00
_cell.angle_gamma   90.00
#
_symmetry.space_group_name_H-M   'P 1'
#
loop_
_entity.id
_entity.type
_entity.pdbx_description
1 polymer ?
#
loop_
_entity_poly.entity_id
_entity_poly.type
_entity_poly.pdbx_seq_one_letter_code
_entity_poly.pdbx_strand_id
1 'polypeptide(L)'
;MISTRKHTPDRRLRIVLAASEAVPFSKTGGLADVVGALAATLDQQGHDVVLMVPDYLPIRLANTAKLPPVVDTGLRFSISMNGRAVEGGVNWTTLPGTGVRVFLIRQPEYFDRRNTYQEMGQGYVDNCERFCFFSRAVLKVCRQMVLRPDVIHCNDWQTGLIPALLASQYAGLPGFENTGSVMTIHNMAYQGRFWHFDVPLTGMEWRYFNHHHMEAWGDLNLLKTGIAFADQV
;
A
#
# COMPACT_ATOMS: atom_id res chain seq x y z
N MET A 1 -21.53 -17.09 28.19
CA MET A 1 -20.45 -17.42 27.23
C MET A 1 -21.02 -17.23 25.83
N ILE A 2 -20.67 -16.15 25.14
CA ILE A 2 -21.08 -15.96 23.75
C ILE A 2 -20.14 -16.81 22.89
N SER A 3 -20.67 -17.89 22.33
CA SER A 3 -19.96 -18.75 21.39
C SER A 3 -19.73 -17.95 20.10
N THR A 4 -18.51 -17.48 19.88
CA THR A 4 -18.07 -16.95 18.59
C THR A 4 -17.96 -18.12 17.63
N ARG A 5 -19.03 -18.37 16.85
CA ARG A 5 -18.94 -19.28 15.69
C ARG A 5 -17.83 -18.76 14.80
N LYS A 6 -16.77 -19.56 14.59
CA LYS A 6 -15.77 -19.30 13.57
C LYS A 6 -16.49 -19.31 12.22
N HIS A 7 -16.67 -18.14 11.62
CA HIS A 7 -17.15 -18.04 10.26
C HIS A 7 -16.06 -18.58 9.34
N THR A 8 -16.29 -19.75 8.76
CA THR A 8 -15.44 -20.30 7.70
C THR A 8 -16.00 -19.78 6.37
N PRO A 9 -15.23 -19.04 5.57
CA PRO A 9 -15.71 -18.45 4.33
C PRO A 9 -15.95 -19.54 3.30
N ASP A 10 -16.96 -19.35 2.45
CA ASP A 10 -17.28 -20.25 1.33
C ASP A 10 -16.10 -20.40 0.34
N ARG A 11 -15.18 -19.43 0.32
CA ARG A 11 -13.93 -19.47 -0.46
C ARG A 11 -12.80 -18.76 0.29
N ARG A 12 -11.65 -19.44 0.39
CA ARG A 12 -10.39 -18.81 0.80
C ARG A 12 -9.89 -17.87 -0.30
N LEU A 13 -9.61 -16.62 0.07
CA LEU A 13 -9.09 -15.58 -0.82
C LEU A 13 -7.64 -15.26 -0.46
N ARG A 14 -6.84 -14.85 -1.45
CA ARG A 14 -5.54 -14.21 -1.27
C ARG A 14 -5.73 -12.71 -1.30
N ILE A 15 -5.50 -12.06 -0.17
CA ILE A 15 -5.78 -10.64 0.03
C ILE A 15 -4.46 -9.92 0.30
N VAL A 16 -4.13 -8.94 -0.54
CA VAL A 16 -3.04 -8.00 -0.28
C VAL A 16 -3.64 -6.72 0.29
N LEU A 17 -3.37 -6.43 1.56
CA LEU A 17 -3.69 -5.15 2.17
C LEU A 17 -2.49 -4.22 1.95
N ALA A 18 -2.72 -3.07 1.31
CA ALA A 18 -1.73 -2.02 1.18
C ALA A 18 -2.15 -0.83 2.05
N ALA A 19 -1.22 -0.35 2.87
CA ALA A 19 -1.43 0.84 3.68
C ALA A 19 -0.09 1.56 3.92
N SER A 20 -0.16 2.85 4.19
CA SER A 20 1.01 3.61 4.63
C SER A 20 1.36 3.37 6.09
N GLU A 21 0.47 2.80 6.88
CA GLU A 21 0.73 2.51 8.29
C GLU A 21 -0.12 1.36 8.82
N ALA A 22 0.43 0.62 9.78
CA ALA A 22 -0.25 -0.47 10.46
C ALA A 22 0.39 -0.71 11.83
N VAL A 23 -0.44 -0.86 12.86
CA VAL A 23 0.02 -1.31 14.17
C VAL A 23 0.45 -2.77 14.08
N PRO A 24 1.57 -3.16 14.72
CA PRO A 24 2.45 -2.36 15.60
C PRO A 24 3.67 -1.70 14.93
N PHE A 25 3.75 -1.69 13.60
CA PHE A 25 4.93 -1.24 12.86
C PHE A 25 5.05 0.29 12.81
N SER A 26 4.00 0.97 12.38
CA SER A 26 3.96 2.42 12.30
C SER A 26 2.56 2.92 12.62
N LYS A 27 2.49 4.10 13.26
CA LYS A 27 1.23 4.73 13.64
C LYS A 27 1.37 6.24 13.69
N THR A 28 0.53 6.92 12.92
CA THR A 28 0.32 8.37 12.96
C THR A 28 -1.14 8.72 13.26
N GLY A 29 -2.09 7.85 12.89
CA GLY A 29 -3.52 8.03 13.18
C GLY A 29 -4.26 6.71 13.39
N GLY A 30 -5.59 6.77 13.27
CA GLY A 30 -6.49 5.62 13.47
C GLY A 30 -6.45 4.59 12.34
N LEU A 31 -6.01 4.98 11.14
CA LEU A 31 -5.79 4.08 9.99
C LEU A 31 -4.95 2.87 10.39
N ALA A 32 -3.85 3.09 11.11
CA ALA A 32 -2.94 2.03 11.51
C ALA A 32 -3.60 0.96 12.40
N ASP A 33 -4.52 1.36 13.29
CA ASP A 33 -5.25 0.43 14.16
C ASP A 33 -6.23 -0.42 13.33
N VAL A 34 -6.95 0.23 12.41
CA VAL A 34 -7.94 -0.44 11.55
C VAL A 34 -7.26 -1.45 10.63
N VAL A 35 -6.17 -1.08 9.96
CA VAL A 35 -5.47 -1.99 9.03
C VAL A 35 -4.91 -3.21 9.75
N GLY A 36 -4.27 -3.02 10.92
CA GLY A 36 -3.75 -4.12 11.71
C GLY A 36 -4.85 -5.08 12.20
N ALA A 37 -5.96 -4.53 12.71
CA ALA A 37 -7.11 -5.32 13.17
C ALA A 37 -7.82 -6.04 12.02
N LEU A 38 -7.99 -5.38 10.85
CA LEU A 38 -8.57 -5.97 9.65
C LEU A 38 -7.73 -7.14 9.15
N ALA A 39 -6.40 -6.96 9.06
CA ALA A 39 -5.48 -8.02 8.65
C ALA A 39 -5.60 -9.27 9.53
N ALA A 40 -5.57 -9.07 10.85
CA ALA A 40 -5.75 -10.15 11.83
C ALA A 40 -7.12 -10.82 11.71
N THR A 41 -8.18 -10.04 11.49
CA THR A 41 -9.55 -10.56 11.38
C THR A 41 -9.73 -11.41 10.12
N LEU A 42 -9.22 -10.96 8.97
CA LEU A 42 -9.27 -11.71 7.71
C LEU A 42 -8.47 -13.02 7.79
N ASP A 43 -7.31 -13.01 8.47
CA ASP A 43 -6.53 -14.22 8.75
C ASP A 43 -7.28 -15.20 9.66
N GLN A 44 -7.92 -14.70 10.72
CA GLN A 44 -8.76 -15.51 11.62
C GLN A 44 -9.99 -16.10 10.92
N GLN A 45 -10.50 -15.42 9.89
CA GLN A 45 -11.53 -15.92 9.00
C GLN A 45 -10.98 -16.91 7.96
N GLY A 46 -9.67 -17.16 7.91
CA GLY A 46 -9.08 -18.21 7.06
C GLY A 46 -8.68 -17.76 5.66
N HIS A 47 -8.63 -16.45 5.39
CA HIS A 47 -8.05 -15.91 4.15
C HIS A 47 -6.50 -15.95 4.21
N ASP A 48 -5.83 -16.03 3.05
CA ASP A 48 -4.37 -15.83 2.97
C ASP A 48 -4.11 -14.33 2.85
N VAL A 49 -3.62 -13.72 3.93
CA VAL A 49 -3.47 -12.27 4.02
C VAL A 49 -1.99 -11.89 3.98
N VAL A 50 -1.68 -10.94 3.11
CA VAL A 50 -0.40 -10.24 3.06
C VAL A 50 -0.65 -8.78 3.33
N LEU A 51 0.06 -8.21 4.30
CA LEU A 51 0.09 -6.78 4.55
C LEU A 51 1.36 -6.19 3.95
N MET A 52 1.23 -5.13 3.15
CA MET A 52 2.35 -4.36 2.63
C MET A 52 2.32 -2.95 3.20
N VAL A 53 3.43 -2.55 3.81
CA VAL A 53 3.64 -1.19 4.36
C VAL A 53 5.06 -0.72 4.04
N PRO A 54 5.37 0.59 4.06
CA PRO A 54 6.74 1.06 3.91
C PRO A 54 7.63 0.66 5.10
N ASP A 55 8.91 0.37 4.82
CA ASP A 55 9.93 0.07 5.82
C ASP A 55 10.45 1.37 6.46
N TYR A 56 9.66 1.95 7.36
CA TYR A 56 10.06 3.18 8.06
C TYR A 56 11.16 2.94 9.08
N LEU A 57 12.05 3.94 9.23
CA LEU A 57 13.14 3.92 10.21
C LEU A 57 12.70 3.53 11.64
N PRO A 58 11.58 4.03 12.20
CA PRO A 58 11.16 3.65 13.55
C PRO A 58 10.89 2.16 13.71
N ILE A 59 10.48 1.43 12.66
CA ILE A 59 10.28 -0.04 12.72
C ILE A 59 11.61 -0.72 13.03
N ARG A 60 12.70 -0.27 12.39
CA ARG A 60 14.04 -0.84 12.54
C ARG A 60 14.76 -0.38 13.80
N LEU A 61 14.44 0.82 14.29
CA LEU A 61 14.97 1.35 15.55
C LEU A 61 14.19 0.88 16.77
N ALA A 62 12.94 0.44 16.59
CA ALA A 62 12.12 -0.11 17.65
C ALA A 62 12.78 -1.38 18.19
N ASN A 63 13.60 -1.21 19.24
CA ASN A 63 14.22 -2.28 20.02
C ASN A 63 13.17 -2.99 20.89
N THR A 64 12.05 -3.33 20.28
CA THR A 64 10.86 -3.80 20.97
C THR A 64 10.89 -5.32 20.96
N ALA A 65 11.06 -5.90 22.14
CA ALA A 65 10.90 -7.34 22.40
C ALA A 65 9.51 -7.91 22.02
N LYS A 66 8.66 -7.12 21.34
CA LYS A 66 7.28 -7.42 20.96
C LYS A 66 7.08 -7.56 19.45
N LEU A 67 8.04 -7.14 18.62
CA LEU A 67 7.95 -7.35 17.17
C LEU A 67 8.69 -8.64 16.79
N PRO A 68 8.11 -9.48 15.91
CA PRO A 68 8.82 -10.57 15.28
C PRO A 68 10.05 -10.04 14.52
N PRO A 69 11.11 -10.84 14.38
CA PRO A 69 12.30 -10.44 13.63
C PRO A 69 11.96 -9.98 12.22
N VAL A 70 12.64 -8.93 11.76
CA VAL A 70 12.60 -8.48 10.37
C VAL A 70 13.71 -9.18 9.61
N VAL A 71 13.35 -9.81 8.49
CA VAL A 71 14.25 -10.61 7.66
C VAL A 71 14.33 -10.00 6.26
N ASP A 72 15.54 -9.82 5.74
CA ASP A 72 15.75 -9.42 4.35
C ASP A 72 15.38 -10.59 3.42
N THR A 73 14.47 -10.35 2.48
CA THR A 73 14.07 -11.39 1.51
C THR A 73 15.11 -11.61 0.42
N GLY A 74 16.09 -10.72 0.29
CA GLY A 74 17.02 -10.66 -0.84
C GLY A 74 16.39 -10.09 -2.12
N LEU A 75 15.07 -9.88 -2.15
CA LEU A 75 14.38 -9.34 -3.32
C LEU A 75 14.75 -7.86 -3.50
N ARG A 76 15.13 -7.52 -4.74
CA ARG A 76 15.45 -6.17 -5.19
C ARG A 76 14.71 -5.86 -6.48
N PHE A 77 14.38 -4.60 -6.69
CA PHE A 77 13.72 -4.13 -7.91
C PHE A 77 14.04 -2.67 -8.20
N SER A 78 13.91 -2.30 -9.48
CA SER A 78 14.02 -0.91 -9.94
C SER A 78 12.68 -0.41 -10.46
N ILE A 79 12.29 0.83 -10.13
CA ILE A 79 11.10 1.51 -10.67
C ILE A 79 11.54 2.80 -11.35
N SER A 80 11.12 3.01 -12.60
CA SER A 80 11.31 4.30 -13.25
C SER A 80 10.33 5.32 -12.68
N MET A 81 10.87 6.37 -12.06
CA MET A 81 10.19 7.52 -11.46
C MET A 81 10.59 8.76 -12.27
N ASN A 82 9.71 9.22 -13.17
CA ASN A 82 9.98 10.35 -14.07
C ASN A 82 11.35 10.25 -14.80
N GLY A 83 11.64 9.08 -15.38
CA GLY A 83 12.89 8.83 -16.10
C GLY A 83 14.09 8.44 -15.23
N ARG A 84 14.00 8.59 -13.89
CA ARG A 84 15.03 8.12 -12.95
C ARG A 84 14.75 6.70 -12.50
N ALA A 85 15.75 5.81 -12.57
CA ALA A 85 15.66 4.50 -11.94
C ALA A 85 15.81 4.63 -10.42
N VAL A 86 14.78 4.20 -9.67
CA VAL A 86 14.79 4.19 -8.21
C VAL A 86 14.76 2.75 -7.73
N GLU A 87 15.81 2.35 -7.02
CA GLU A 87 15.96 0.99 -6.49
C GLU A 87 15.17 0.81 -5.19
N GLY A 88 14.62 -0.37 -5.00
CA GLY A 88 13.90 -0.80 -3.82
C GLY A 88 14.23 -2.24 -3.43
N GLY A 89 13.85 -2.59 -2.20
CA GLY A 89 13.95 -3.95 -1.68
C GLY A 89 12.75 -4.32 -0.83
N VAL A 90 12.71 -5.57 -0.38
CA VAL A 90 11.65 -6.07 0.49
C VAL A 90 12.27 -6.75 1.70
N ASN A 91 11.91 -6.25 2.87
CA ASN A 91 12.06 -6.99 4.12
C ASN A 91 10.72 -7.65 4.44
N TRP A 92 10.73 -8.68 5.27
CA TRP A 92 9.49 -9.33 5.71
C TRP A 92 9.52 -9.66 7.20
N THR A 93 8.33 -9.75 7.77
CA THR A 93 8.08 -10.14 9.15
C THR A 93 6.65 -10.67 9.26
N THR A 94 6.15 -10.92 10.47
CA THR A 94 4.77 -11.35 10.71
C THR A 94 4.05 -10.35 11.60
N LEU A 95 2.73 -10.22 11.41
CA LEU A 95 1.90 -9.46 12.33
C LEU A 95 1.77 -10.28 13.64
N PRO A 96 2.11 -9.73 14.82
CA PRO A 96 2.21 -10.51 16.04
C PRO A 96 0.90 -11.24 16.38
N GLY A 97 1.01 -12.52 16.73
CA GLY A 97 -0.15 -13.34 17.11
C GLY A 97 -1.04 -13.80 15.94
N THR A 98 -0.58 -13.64 14.70
CA THR A 98 -1.34 -14.04 13.49
C THR A 98 -0.46 -14.78 12.48
N GLY A 99 -1.08 -15.36 11.45
CA GLY A 99 -0.40 -15.93 10.28
C GLY A 99 -0.07 -14.90 9.18
N VAL A 100 -0.44 -13.63 9.37
CA VAL A 100 -0.31 -12.59 8.34
C VAL A 100 1.16 -12.30 8.07
N ARG A 101 1.56 -12.46 6.80
CA ARG A 101 2.88 -12.02 6.31
C ARG A 101 2.86 -10.52 6.12
N VAL A 102 3.89 -9.85 6.61
CA VAL A 102 4.05 -8.41 6.45
C VAL A 102 5.29 -8.15 5.61
N PHE A 103 5.09 -7.58 4.43
CA PHE A 103 6.19 -7.11 3.57
C PHE A 103 6.42 -5.62 3.81
N LEU A 104 7.66 -5.31 4.17
CA LEU A 104 8.15 -3.96 4.41
C LEU A 104 8.88 -3.50 3.15
N ILE A 105 8.28 -2.53 2.44
CA ILE A 105 8.84 -1.98 1.20
C ILE A 105 9.96 -1.01 1.55
N ARG A 106 11.20 -1.40 1.23
CA ARG A 106 12.40 -0.67 1.59
C ARG A 106 12.85 0.24 0.47
N GLN A 107 12.96 1.53 0.77
CA GLN A 107 13.62 2.55 -0.02
C GLN A 107 14.17 3.59 0.98
N PRO A 108 15.49 3.60 1.25
CA PRO A 108 16.04 4.42 2.33
C PRO A 108 15.83 5.94 2.17
N GLU A 109 16.02 6.50 0.97
CA GLU A 109 15.83 7.93 0.72
C GLU A 109 14.40 8.42 1.02
N TYR A 110 13.42 7.54 0.86
CA TYR A 110 12.01 7.82 1.09
C TYR A 110 11.56 7.49 2.51
N PHE A 111 12.00 6.39 3.10
CA PHE A 111 11.40 5.85 4.33
C PHE A 111 12.34 5.85 5.55
N ASP A 112 13.63 6.17 5.39
CA ASP A 112 14.57 6.29 6.50
C ASP A 112 14.45 7.66 7.21
N ARG A 113 13.20 8.04 7.53
CA ARG A 113 12.84 9.31 8.15
C ARG A 113 12.19 9.07 9.50
N ARG A 114 12.30 10.06 10.39
CA ARG A 114 11.68 9.98 11.73
C ARG A 114 10.16 9.96 11.67
N ASN A 115 9.58 10.72 10.74
CA ASN A 115 8.13 10.85 10.59
C ASN A 115 7.66 10.26 9.25
N THR A 116 6.39 9.88 9.21
CA THR A 116 5.77 9.24 8.04
C THR A 116 5.53 10.23 6.89
N TYR A 117 4.87 11.36 7.16
CA TYR A 117 4.37 12.28 6.13
C TYR A 117 4.94 13.70 6.19
N GLN A 118 5.43 14.14 7.34
CA GLN A 118 5.71 15.56 7.58
C GLN A 118 6.93 15.80 8.47
N GLU A 119 7.54 16.96 8.29
CA GLU A 119 8.57 17.49 9.18
C GLU A 119 8.17 18.90 9.59
N MET A 120 8.21 19.19 10.89
CA MET A 120 7.80 20.49 11.45
C MET A 120 6.39 20.94 11.03
N GLY A 121 5.46 19.99 10.89
CA GLY A 121 4.06 20.26 10.52
C GLY A 121 3.83 20.54 9.03
N GLN A 122 4.87 20.43 8.20
CA GLN A 122 4.78 20.55 6.74
C GLN A 122 4.96 19.18 6.09
N GLY A 123 4.08 18.86 5.15
CA GLY A 123 4.20 17.64 4.36
C GLY A 123 5.54 17.60 3.62
N TYR A 124 6.19 16.44 3.60
CA TYR A 124 7.38 16.27 2.78
C TYR A 124 7.09 16.60 1.32
N VAL A 125 7.95 17.40 0.70
CA VAL A 125 7.80 17.87 -0.69
C VAL A 125 7.74 16.72 -1.70
N ASP A 126 8.40 15.61 -1.38
CA ASP A 126 8.48 14.41 -2.21
C ASP A 126 7.41 13.36 -1.86
N ASN A 127 6.38 13.70 -1.07
CA ASN A 127 5.31 12.76 -0.72
C ASN A 127 4.64 12.13 -1.94
N CYS A 128 4.42 12.90 -3.02
CA CYS A 128 3.90 12.34 -4.27
C CYS A 128 4.78 11.19 -4.76
N GLU A 129 6.08 11.44 -4.90
CA GLU A 129 7.06 10.47 -5.39
C GLU A 129 7.14 9.24 -4.48
N ARG A 130 7.21 9.44 -3.16
CA ARG A 130 7.33 8.35 -2.16
C ARG A 130 6.17 7.37 -2.25
N PHE A 131 4.93 7.87 -2.35
CA PHE A 131 3.74 7.02 -2.35
C PHE A 131 3.37 6.50 -3.75
N CYS A 132 3.78 7.20 -4.81
CA CYS A 132 3.79 6.63 -6.16
C CYS A 132 4.76 5.43 -6.23
N PHE A 133 5.97 5.57 -5.70
CA PHE A 133 6.93 4.48 -5.60
C PHE A 133 6.37 3.30 -4.79
N PHE A 134 5.82 3.56 -3.61
CA PHE A 134 5.22 2.52 -2.77
C PHE A 134 4.10 1.76 -3.49
N SER A 135 3.15 2.47 -4.10
CA SER A 135 2.04 1.86 -4.85
C SER A 135 2.55 0.98 -6.01
N ARG A 136 3.55 1.47 -6.76
CA ARG A 136 4.18 0.70 -7.86
C ARG A 136 4.96 -0.51 -7.34
N ALA A 137 5.62 -0.37 -6.20
CA ALA A 137 6.34 -1.46 -5.54
C ALA A 137 5.40 -2.58 -5.09
N VAL A 138 4.21 -2.27 -4.54
CA VAL A 138 3.22 -3.29 -4.14
C VAL A 138 2.90 -4.24 -5.30
N LEU A 139 2.57 -3.70 -6.48
CA LEU A 139 2.27 -4.51 -7.67
C LEU A 139 3.50 -5.29 -8.17
N LYS A 140 4.69 -4.67 -8.11
CA LYS A 140 5.94 -5.33 -8.50
C LYS A 140 6.29 -6.51 -7.59
N VAL A 141 6.11 -6.35 -6.28
CA VAL A 141 6.30 -7.41 -5.28
C VAL A 141 5.28 -8.53 -5.47
N CYS A 142 4.00 -8.19 -5.69
CA CYS A 142 2.97 -9.17 -6.00
C CYS A 142 3.35 -10.06 -7.20
N ARG A 143 3.91 -9.45 -8.25
CA ARG A 143 4.38 -10.17 -9.44
C ARG A 143 5.62 -11.01 -9.18
N GLN A 144 6.66 -10.43 -8.58
CA GLN A 144 7.96 -11.11 -8.40
C GLN A 144 7.91 -12.23 -7.36
N MET A 145 7.09 -12.08 -6.32
CA MET A 145 6.85 -13.13 -5.32
C MET A 145 5.69 -14.07 -5.69
N VAL A 146 5.08 -13.87 -6.86
CA VAL A 146 3.98 -14.70 -7.38
C VAL A 146 2.82 -14.82 -6.37
N LEU A 147 2.45 -13.70 -5.73
CA LEU A 147 1.41 -13.68 -4.71
C LEU A 147 0.02 -13.97 -5.30
N ARG A 148 -0.20 -13.58 -6.56
CA ARG A 148 -1.44 -13.78 -7.32
C ARG A 148 -2.70 -13.38 -6.51
N PRO A 149 -2.80 -12.13 -6.05
CA PRO A 149 -3.90 -11.70 -5.20
C PRO A 149 -5.26 -11.89 -5.89
N ASP A 150 -6.25 -12.38 -5.17
CA ASP A 150 -7.64 -12.29 -5.60
C ASP A 150 -8.16 -10.86 -5.37
N VAL A 151 -7.70 -10.19 -4.31
CA VAL A 151 -8.05 -8.80 -3.98
C VAL A 151 -6.81 -8.02 -3.54
N ILE A 152 -6.68 -6.77 -4.02
CA ILE A 152 -5.79 -5.76 -3.43
C ILE A 152 -6.63 -4.67 -2.76
N HIS A 153 -6.53 -4.58 -1.44
CA HIS A 153 -7.26 -3.60 -0.64
C HIS A 153 -6.35 -2.41 -0.32
N CYS A 154 -6.69 -1.28 -0.93
CA CYS A 154 -5.99 -0.01 -0.84
C CYS A 154 -6.62 0.83 0.26
N ASN A 155 -5.79 1.37 1.16
CA ASN A 155 -6.22 2.25 2.23
C ASN A 155 -5.66 3.66 2.02
N ASP A 156 -6.56 4.63 1.86
CA ASP A 156 -6.28 6.05 1.66
C ASP A 156 -5.37 6.40 0.48
N TRP A 157 -5.16 7.70 0.28
CA TRP A 157 -4.48 8.29 -0.89
C TRP A 157 -3.08 7.73 -1.15
N GLN A 158 -2.38 7.26 -0.13
CA GLN A 158 -1.03 6.69 -0.21
C GLN A 158 -0.97 5.44 -1.07
N THR A 159 -2.12 4.78 -1.24
CA THR A 159 -2.28 3.57 -2.05
C THR A 159 -3.27 3.76 -3.20
N GLY A 160 -3.83 4.96 -3.35
CA GLY A 160 -4.84 5.27 -4.38
C GLY A 160 -4.33 5.17 -5.82
N LEU A 161 -3.02 5.07 -6.04
CA LEU A 161 -2.47 4.79 -7.37
C LEU A 161 -2.59 3.30 -7.77
N ILE A 162 -2.68 2.38 -6.81
CA ILE A 162 -2.69 0.94 -7.07
C ILE A 162 -3.87 0.52 -7.97
N PRO A 163 -5.14 0.94 -7.72
CA PRO A 163 -6.25 0.55 -8.58
C PRO A 163 -6.08 1.02 -10.02
N ALA A 164 -5.59 2.24 -10.22
CA ALA A 164 -5.35 2.80 -11.55
C ALA A 164 -4.27 2.03 -12.33
N LEU A 165 -3.17 1.67 -11.66
CA LEU A 165 -2.12 0.83 -12.27
C LEU A 165 -2.63 -0.59 -12.54
N LEU A 166 -3.41 -1.15 -11.62
CA LEU A 166 -4.01 -2.47 -11.78
C LEU A 166 -4.88 -2.50 -13.05
N ALA A 167 -5.84 -1.59 -13.17
CA ALA A 167 -6.75 -1.51 -14.29
C ALA A 167 -6.07 -1.20 -15.63
N SER A 168 -5.07 -0.31 -15.64
CA SER A 168 -4.48 0.20 -16.89
C SER A 168 -3.26 -0.58 -17.39
N GLN A 169 -2.50 -1.22 -16.50
CA GLN A 169 -1.19 -1.80 -16.83
C GLN A 169 -1.04 -3.27 -16.44
N TYR A 170 -1.78 -3.74 -15.43
CA TYR A 170 -1.64 -5.11 -14.91
C TYR A 170 -2.84 -6.01 -15.20
N ALA A 171 -3.99 -5.44 -15.58
CA ALA A 171 -5.19 -6.20 -15.91
C ALA A 171 -4.88 -7.25 -16.99
N GLY A 172 -5.24 -8.50 -16.72
CA GLY A 172 -5.00 -9.62 -17.64
C GLY A 172 -3.55 -10.13 -17.70
N LEU A 173 -2.59 -9.50 -17.01
CA LEU A 173 -1.23 -10.05 -16.92
C LEU A 173 -1.19 -11.30 -16.04
N PRO A 174 -0.23 -12.23 -16.27
CA PRO A 174 -0.08 -13.42 -15.45
C PRO A 174 0.03 -13.10 -13.94
N GLY A 175 -0.90 -13.66 -13.16
CA GLY A 175 -1.05 -13.41 -11.72
C GLY A 175 -1.95 -12.26 -11.32
N PHE A 176 -2.51 -11.50 -12.27
CA PHE A 176 -3.49 -10.42 -12.03
C PHE A 176 -4.75 -10.56 -12.87
N GLU A 177 -4.95 -11.71 -13.52
CA GLU A 177 -5.98 -11.93 -14.53
C GLU A 177 -7.39 -11.68 -14.00
N ASN A 178 -7.60 -11.94 -12.69
CA ASN A 178 -8.88 -11.78 -12.00
C ASN A 178 -8.74 -11.02 -10.68
N THR A 179 -7.68 -10.23 -10.53
CA THR A 179 -7.46 -9.46 -9.29
C THR A 179 -8.44 -8.28 -9.26
N GLY A 180 -9.27 -8.23 -8.23
CA GLY A 180 -10.09 -7.06 -7.92
C GLY A 180 -9.36 -6.07 -7.01
N SER A 181 -9.81 -4.82 -7.03
CA SER A 181 -9.32 -3.74 -6.17
C SER A 181 -10.43 -3.15 -5.32
N VAL A 182 -10.13 -2.93 -4.05
CA VAL A 182 -11.03 -2.24 -3.10
C VAL A 182 -10.30 -1.04 -2.55
N MET A 183 -10.95 0.11 -2.50
CA MET A 183 -10.42 1.32 -1.89
C MET A 183 -11.19 1.64 -0.61
N THR A 184 -10.50 1.90 0.50
CA THR A 184 -11.16 2.40 1.72
C THR A 184 -10.62 3.78 2.07
N ILE A 185 -11.55 4.69 2.35
CA ILE A 185 -11.28 6.08 2.72
C ILE A 185 -11.50 6.20 4.23
N HIS A 186 -10.43 6.41 4.99
CA HIS A 186 -10.51 6.58 6.44
C HIS A 186 -10.67 8.06 6.80
N ASN A 187 -10.21 8.97 5.94
CA ASN A 187 -10.41 10.40 6.13
C ASN A 187 -10.42 11.18 4.80
N MET A 188 -11.60 11.64 4.42
CA MET A 188 -11.82 12.40 3.17
C MET A 188 -11.12 13.77 3.15
N ALA A 189 -10.69 14.29 4.31
CA ALA A 189 -9.94 15.55 4.38
C ALA A 189 -8.51 15.41 3.82
N TYR A 190 -7.91 14.22 3.85
CA TYR A 190 -6.56 13.96 3.35
C TYR A 190 -6.60 13.24 2.00
N GLN A 191 -6.42 13.99 0.91
CA GLN A 191 -6.65 13.47 -0.44
C GLN A 191 -5.37 13.15 -1.22
N GLY A 192 -4.18 13.54 -0.72
CA GLY A 192 -2.94 13.43 -1.49
C GLY A 192 -2.99 14.27 -2.77
N ARG A 193 -3.18 15.59 -2.60
CA ARG A 193 -3.16 16.57 -3.70
C ARG A 193 -1.75 17.06 -3.95
N PHE A 194 -1.32 17.00 -5.20
CA PHE A 194 0.05 17.31 -5.63
C PHE A 194 0.02 18.13 -6.92
N TRP A 195 1.18 18.66 -7.29
CA TRP A 195 1.32 19.47 -8.50
C TRP A 195 1.04 18.62 -9.74
N HIS A 196 0.30 19.15 -10.73
CA HIS A 196 -0.08 18.35 -11.91
C HIS A 196 1.13 17.86 -12.73
N PHE A 197 2.25 18.58 -12.72
CA PHE A 197 3.49 18.12 -13.37
C PHE A 197 4.13 16.90 -12.70
N ASP A 198 3.59 16.42 -11.57
CA ASP A 198 4.00 15.17 -10.94
C ASP A 198 3.36 13.92 -11.56
N VAL A 199 2.43 14.05 -12.52
CA VAL A 199 1.82 12.90 -13.22
C VAL A 199 2.84 11.86 -13.70
N PRO A 200 4.01 12.22 -14.27
CA PRO A 200 5.04 11.25 -14.67
C PRO A 200 5.57 10.35 -13.53
N LEU A 201 5.50 10.79 -12.26
CA LEU A 201 5.90 9.99 -11.10
C LEU A 201 4.96 8.79 -10.87
N THR A 202 3.68 8.94 -11.25
CA THR A 202 2.70 7.86 -11.16
C THR A 202 2.98 6.74 -12.15
N GLY A 203 3.66 7.06 -13.25
CA GLY A 203 3.80 6.23 -14.44
C GLY A 203 2.49 5.95 -15.18
N MET A 204 1.45 6.75 -14.93
CA MET A 204 0.25 6.84 -15.74
C MET A 204 0.47 7.80 -16.91
N GLU A 205 -0.24 7.58 -18.00
CA GLU A 205 -0.24 8.50 -19.13
C GLU A 205 -1.04 9.76 -18.83
N TRP A 206 -0.62 10.89 -19.40
CA TRP A 206 -1.29 12.19 -19.28
C TRP A 206 -2.77 12.18 -19.69
N ARG A 207 -3.21 11.24 -20.54
CA ARG A 207 -4.64 11.10 -20.89
C ARG A 207 -5.54 10.84 -19.68
N TYR A 208 -5.01 10.27 -18.60
CA TYR A 208 -5.75 10.04 -17.35
C TYR A 208 -5.73 11.26 -16.41
N PHE A 209 -4.96 12.29 -16.71
CA PHE A 209 -5.03 13.58 -16.01
C PHE A 209 -6.22 14.39 -16.56
N ASN A 210 -7.42 14.01 -16.11
CA ASN A 210 -8.67 14.68 -16.44
C ASN A 210 -9.67 14.59 -15.28
N HIS A 211 -10.74 15.36 -15.36
CA HIS A 211 -11.74 15.51 -14.30
C HIS A 211 -12.52 14.22 -13.98
N HIS A 212 -12.47 13.17 -14.81
CA HIS A 212 -13.07 11.87 -14.48
C HIS A 212 -12.14 10.98 -13.66
N HIS A 213 -10.83 11.22 -13.72
CA HIS A 213 -9.81 10.29 -13.20
C HIS A 213 -8.91 10.98 -12.17
N MET A 214 -7.73 11.45 -12.56
CA MET A 214 -6.68 11.84 -11.62
C MET A 214 -6.70 13.31 -11.19
N GLU A 215 -7.35 14.19 -11.97
CA GLU A 215 -7.27 15.65 -11.76
C GLU A 215 -8.37 16.14 -10.80
N ALA A 216 -8.04 17.05 -9.87
CA ALA A 216 -9.03 17.77 -9.08
C ALA A 216 -8.60 19.22 -8.80
N TRP A 217 -9.31 20.19 -9.36
CA TRP A 217 -9.03 21.64 -9.26
C TRP A 217 -7.61 22.02 -9.72
N GLY A 218 -7.11 21.39 -10.79
CA GLY A 218 -5.78 21.62 -11.36
C GLY A 218 -4.66 20.83 -10.69
N ASP A 219 -4.95 20.08 -9.62
CA ASP A 219 -3.99 19.24 -8.91
C ASP A 219 -4.10 17.78 -9.34
N LEU A 220 -2.99 17.06 -9.25
CA LEU A 220 -3.00 15.60 -9.21
C LEU A 220 -3.59 15.16 -7.86
N ASN A 221 -4.60 14.29 -7.86
CA ASN A 221 -5.27 13.82 -6.65
C ASN A 221 -5.23 12.29 -6.57
N LEU A 222 -4.39 11.74 -5.69
CA LEU A 222 -4.19 10.29 -5.58
C LEU A 222 -5.38 9.57 -4.93
N LEU A 223 -6.11 10.21 -4.00
CA LEU A 223 -7.33 9.62 -3.45
C LEU A 223 -8.41 9.46 -4.54
N LYS A 224 -8.64 10.52 -5.31
CA LYS A 224 -9.59 10.51 -6.43
C LYS A 224 -9.19 9.48 -7.48
N THR A 225 -7.89 9.37 -7.76
CA THR A 225 -7.35 8.33 -8.64
C THR A 225 -7.76 6.94 -8.16
N GLY A 226 -7.66 6.66 -6.85
CA GLY A 226 -8.11 5.39 -6.28
C GLY A 226 -9.61 5.16 -6.47
N ILE A 227 -10.43 6.17 -6.16
CA ILE A 227 -11.90 6.12 -6.27
C ILE A 227 -12.34 5.87 -7.72
N ALA A 228 -11.71 6.53 -8.69
CA ALA A 228 -12.11 6.47 -10.09
C ALA A 228 -11.84 5.11 -10.75
N PHE A 229 -10.89 4.33 -10.23
CA PHE A 229 -10.44 3.07 -10.84
C PHE A 229 -10.71 1.83 -9.99
N ALA A 230 -11.01 1.97 -8.70
CA ALA A 230 -11.29 0.80 -7.86
C ALA A 230 -12.59 0.12 -8.25
N ASP A 231 -12.62 -1.21 -8.16
CA ASP A 231 -13.84 -1.99 -8.44
C ASP A 231 -14.90 -1.75 -7.36
N GLN A 232 -14.49 -1.42 -6.13
CA GLN A 232 -15.33 -1.05 -4.99
C GLN A 232 -14.67 0.02 -4.11
N VAL A 233 -15.51 0.87 -3.48
CA VAL A 233 -15.12 1.92 -2.52
C VAL A 233 -15.96 1.82 -1.25
#